data_AF-A0A956BHJ0-F1
#
_entry.id   AF-A0A956BHJ0-F1
#
_cell.length_a   1.000
_cell.length_b   1.000
_cell.length_c   1.000
_cell.angle_alpha   90.00
_cell.angle_beta   90.00
_cell.angle_gamma   90.00
#
_symmetry.space_group_name_H-M   'P 1'
#
loop_
_entity.id
_entity.type
_entity.pdbx_description
1 polymer ?
#
loop_
_entity_poly.entity_id
_entity_poly.type
_entity_poly.pdbx_seq_one_letter_code
_entity_poly.pdbx_strand_id
1 'polypeptide(L)'
;DTPLFRRVLQSIWHQVNTAGEVFVVGVIQSDGTVKGGTGWAAELAKHLGKSLRVYDQERKGWFGWADNGWSPITAPVITRRRFTGTGSRFLTDHGRKAIQDLFLRSFER
;
A
#
# COMPACT_ATOMS: atom_id res chain seq x y z
N ASP A 1 1.60 10.06 24.33
CA ASP A 1 2.89 9.80 23.66
C ASP A 1 3.41 8.46 24.17
N THR A 2 3.24 7.37 23.41
CA THR A 2 3.69 6.04 23.85
C THR A 2 4.95 5.64 23.08
N PRO A 3 6.05 5.25 23.75
CA PRO A 3 7.29 4.85 23.09
C PRO A 3 7.10 3.77 22.00
N LEU A 4 6.12 2.88 22.17
CA LEU A 4 5.77 1.85 21.20
C LEU A 4 5.27 2.45 19.88
N PHE A 5 4.44 3.49 19.94
CA PHE A 5 3.90 4.14 18.74
C PHE A 5 5.01 4.80 17.91
N ARG A 6 5.97 5.46 18.57
CA ARG A 6 7.15 6.04 17.90
C ARG A 6 7.97 4.99 17.16
N ARG A 7 8.18 3.81 17.77
CA ARG A 7 8.90 2.69 17.13
C ARG A 7 8.15 2.16 15.91
N VAL A 8 6.82 2.08 15.95
CA VAL A 8 6.02 1.67 14.79
C VAL A 8 6.19 2.64 13.63
N LEU A 9 6.12 3.95 13.89
CA LEU A 9 6.33 4.97 12.85
C LEU A 9 7.76 4.93 12.29
N GLN A 10 8.77 4.72 13.14
CA GLN A 10 10.16 4.54 12.69
C GLN A 10 10.32 3.33 11.77
N SER A 11 9.72 2.19 12.10
CA SER A 11 9.74 1.00 11.24
C SER A 11 9.07 1.26 9.89
N ILE A 12 7.90 1.91 9.89
CA ILE A 12 7.21 2.30 8.64
C ILE A 12 8.09 3.22 7.80
N TRP A 13 8.76 4.19 8.44
CA TRP A 13 9.66 5.11 7.75
C TRP A 13 10.81 4.38 7.06
N HIS A 14 11.47 3.44 7.74
CA HIS A 14 12.56 2.67 7.14
C HIS A 14 12.11 1.82 5.94
N GLN A 15 10.91 1.25 5.99
CA GLN A 15 10.32 0.49 4.88
C GLN A 15 10.03 1.40 3.67
N VAL A 16 9.29 2.49 3.88
CA VAL A 16 8.78 3.34 2.80
C VAL A 16 9.88 4.22 2.20
N ASN A 17 10.78 4.78 3.01
CA ASN A 17 11.78 5.74 2.55
C ASN A 17 12.68 5.16 1.44
N THR A 18 13.10 3.90 1.62
CA THR A 18 14.03 3.21 0.71
C THR A 18 13.32 2.56 -0.50
N ALA A 19 11.99 2.48 -0.47
CA ALA A 19 11.20 1.89 -1.55
C ALA A 19 11.02 2.86 -2.73
N GLY A 20 11.02 2.31 -3.95
CA GLY A 20 10.61 3.03 -5.16
C GLY A 20 9.12 2.88 -5.48
N GLU A 21 8.50 1.81 -4.98
CA GLU A 21 7.07 1.51 -5.09
C GLU A 21 6.52 1.05 -3.74
N VAL A 22 5.29 1.47 -3.43
CA VAL A 22 4.58 1.10 -2.21
C VAL A 22 3.24 0.46 -2.58
N PHE A 23 3.04 -0.75 -2.09
CA PHE A 23 1.81 -1.51 -2.25
C PHE A 23 1.14 -1.67 -0.90
N VAL A 24 -0.16 -1.40 -0.86
CA VAL A 24 -0.96 -1.44 0.35
C VAL A 24 -2.17 -2.35 0.14
N VAL A 25 -2.50 -3.19 1.11
CA VAL A 25 -3.80 -3.89 1.15
C VAL A 25 -4.61 -3.38 2.33
N GLY A 26 -5.69 -2.67 2.08
CA GLY A 26 -6.42 -1.94 3.11
C GLY A 26 -7.81 -1.49 2.68
N VAL A 27 -8.31 -0.41 3.28
CA VAL A 27 -9.60 0.21 2.93
C VAL A 27 -9.36 1.70 2.74
N ILE A 28 -9.76 2.24 1.59
CA ILE A 28 -9.70 3.67 1.32
C ILE A 28 -10.96 4.30 1.90
N GLN A 29 -10.77 5.25 2.81
CA GLN A 29 -11.83 5.98 3.47
C GLN A 29 -12.42 7.07 2.55
N SER A 30 -13.57 7.62 2.92
CA SER A 30 -14.23 8.68 2.16
C SER A 30 -13.40 9.96 2.05
N ASP A 31 -12.50 10.20 3.00
CA ASP A 31 -11.54 11.33 3.00
C ASP A 31 -10.27 11.06 2.17
N GLY A 32 -10.16 9.90 1.52
CA GLY A 32 -9.00 9.51 0.71
C GLY A 32 -7.80 8.99 1.51
N THR A 33 -7.93 8.83 2.83
CA THR A 33 -6.91 8.17 3.65
C THR A 33 -7.10 6.65 3.64
N VAL A 34 -6.06 5.90 4.02
CA VAL A 34 -6.17 4.44 4.22
C VAL A 34 -6.35 4.14 5.71
N LYS A 35 -7.28 3.24 6.04
CA LYS A 35 -7.65 2.93 7.43
C LYS A 35 -6.50 2.37 8.27
N GLY A 36 -6.33 2.92 9.48
CA GLY A 36 -5.48 2.36 10.55
C GLY A 36 -3.98 2.64 10.38
N GLY A 37 -3.13 1.84 11.05
CA GLY A 37 -1.67 2.02 11.04
C GLY A 37 -1.05 1.86 9.64
N THR A 38 -1.69 1.08 8.77
CA THR A 38 -1.33 0.93 7.35
C THR A 38 -1.45 2.27 6.61
N GLY A 39 -2.34 3.15 7.04
CA GLY A 39 -2.51 4.50 6.50
C GLY A 39 -1.25 5.35 6.58
N TRP A 40 -0.46 5.23 7.65
CA TRP A 40 0.77 6.00 7.79
C TRP A 40 1.79 5.71 6.68
N ALA A 41 1.88 4.47 6.23
CA ALA A 41 2.74 4.12 5.11
C ALA A 41 2.24 4.71 3.79
N ALA A 42 0.92 4.73 3.57
CA ALA A 42 0.31 5.37 2.41
C ALA A 42 0.53 6.89 2.42
N GLU A 43 0.30 7.56 3.55
CA GLU A 43 0.52 9.00 3.68
C GLU A 43 2.00 9.37 3.52
N LEU A 44 2.93 8.59 4.08
CA LEU A 44 4.35 8.81 3.87
C LEU A 44 4.74 8.61 2.40
N ALA A 45 4.17 7.62 1.72
CA ALA A 45 4.40 7.40 0.29
C ALA A 45 3.88 8.57 -0.56
N LYS A 46 2.70 9.12 -0.25
CA LYS A 46 2.17 10.35 -0.88
C LYS A 46 3.12 11.53 -0.69
N HIS A 47 3.54 11.77 0.57
CA HIS A 47 4.42 12.88 0.91
C HIS A 47 5.80 12.80 0.22
N LEU A 48 6.35 11.59 0.09
CA LEU A 48 7.63 11.35 -0.58
C LEU A 48 7.50 11.19 -2.11
N GLY A 49 6.31 11.38 -2.69
CA GLY A 49 6.09 11.25 -4.14
C GLY A 49 6.37 9.86 -4.70
N LYS A 50 6.18 8.80 -3.91
CA LYS A 50 6.41 7.41 -4.34
C LYS A 50 5.23 6.91 -5.17
N SER A 51 5.48 5.95 -6.08
CA SER A 51 4.39 5.25 -6.74
C SER A 51 3.62 4.40 -5.72
N LEU A 52 2.39 4.82 -5.43
CA LEU A 52 1.55 4.24 -4.39
C LEU A 52 0.33 3.56 -4.99
N ARG A 53 0.13 2.29 -4.62
CA ARG A 53 -0.97 1.45 -5.09
C ARG A 53 -1.64 0.80 -3.89
N VAL A 54 -2.96 0.91 -3.80
CA VAL A 54 -3.77 0.33 -2.71
C VAL A 54 -4.75 -0.66 -3.30
N TYR A 55 -4.77 -1.90 -2.81
CA TYR A 55 -5.89 -2.80 -2.98
C TYR A 55 -6.91 -2.49 -1.90
N ASP A 56 -8.06 -1.97 -2.29
CA ASP A 56 -9.18 -1.73 -1.40
C ASP A 56 -9.98 -3.03 -1.24
N GLN A 57 -10.03 -3.56 -0.01
CA GLN A 57 -10.69 -4.82 0.30
C GLN A 57 -12.22 -4.74 0.23
N GLU A 58 -12.82 -3.56 0.42
CA GLU A 58 -14.26 -3.36 0.34
C GLU A 58 -14.70 -3.20 -1.12
N ARG A 59 -13.93 -2.44 -1.90
CA ARG A 59 -14.17 -2.24 -3.34
C ARG A 59 -13.62 -3.36 -4.21
N LYS A 60 -12.82 -4.26 -3.63
CA LYS A 60 -12.20 -5.44 -4.26
C LYS A 60 -11.37 -5.08 -5.50
N GLY A 61 -10.66 -3.95 -5.47
CA GLY A 61 -9.95 -3.40 -6.63
C GLY A 61 -8.66 -2.68 -6.26
N TRP A 62 -7.76 -2.56 -7.25
CA TRP A 62 -6.54 -1.77 -7.11
C TRP A 62 -6.80 -0.31 -7.49
N PHE A 63 -6.20 0.60 -6.74
CA PHE A 63 -6.24 2.04 -6.95
C PHE A 63 -4.82 2.60 -6.92
N GLY A 64 -4.50 3.47 -7.87
CA GLY A 64 -3.26 4.24 -7.91
C GLY A 64 -3.49 5.64 -7.35
N TRP A 65 -2.49 6.18 -6.65
CA TRP A 65 -2.48 7.59 -6.26
C TRP A 65 -1.83 8.42 -7.37
N ALA A 66 -2.58 9.40 -7.90
CA ALA A 66 -2.10 10.39 -8.87
C ALA A 66 -2.93 11.67 -8.74
N ASP A 67 -2.34 12.83 -9.02
CA ASP A 67 -3.05 14.12 -9.08
C ASP A 67 -3.93 14.42 -7.84
N ASN A 68 -3.41 14.08 -6.64
CA ASN A 68 -4.11 14.21 -5.36
C ASN A 68 -5.41 13.40 -5.24
N GLY A 69 -5.56 12.33 -6.02
CA GLY A 69 -6.72 11.45 -6.02
C GLY A 69 -6.38 9.98 -6.16
N TRP A 70 -7.38 9.14 -5.87
CA TRP A 70 -7.35 7.72 -6.15
C TRP A 70 -8.04 7.43 -7.48
N SER A 71 -7.36 6.73 -8.38
CA SER A 71 -7.95 6.25 -9.63
C SER A 71 -7.88 4.73 -9.69
N PRO A 72 -8.93 4.04 -10.16
CA PRO A 72 -8.88 2.60 -10.34
C PRO A 72 -7.78 2.24 -11.36
N ILE A 73 -7.01 1.20 -11.05
CA ILE A 73 -5.97 0.68 -11.93
C ILE A 73 -6.16 -0.82 -12.12
N THR A 74 -5.81 -1.33 -13.29
CA THR A 74 -5.90 -2.75 -13.60
C THR A 74 -4.53 -3.40 -13.49
N ALA A 75 -4.50 -4.58 -12.87
CA ALA A 75 -3.35 -5.50 -12.87
C ALA A 75 -1.99 -4.83 -12.61
N PRO A 76 -1.78 -4.13 -11.46
CA PRO A 76 -0.48 -3.58 -11.16
C PRO A 76 0.58 -4.69 -11.07
N VAL A 77 1.81 -4.33 -11.39
CA VAL A 77 3.02 -5.16 -11.32
C VAL A 77 4.11 -4.44 -10.54
N ILE A 78 5.00 -5.20 -9.91
CA ILE A 78 6.19 -4.69 -9.24
C ILE A 78 7.26 -4.45 -10.31
N THR A 79 7.69 -3.20 -10.46
CA THR A 79 8.66 -2.80 -11.49
C THR A 79 9.99 -2.37 -10.88
N ARG A 80 10.02 -2.02 -9.59
CA ARG A 80 11.23 -1.56 -8.90
C ARG A 80 11.84 -2.68 -8.06
N ARG A 81 13.17 -2.82 -8.14
CA ARG A 81 13.94 -3.76 -7.29
C ARG A 81 13.72 -3.53 -5.79
N ARG A 82 13.57 -2.26 -5.38
CA ARG A 82 13.21 -1.89 -4.01
C ARG A 82 11.75 -1.46 -3.99
N PHE A 83 10.92 -2.26 -3.36
CA PHE A 83 9.51 -1.94 -3.11
C PHE A 83 9.16 -2.30 -1.67
N THR A 84 8.03 -1.80 -1.18
CA THR A 84 7.49 -2.18 0.12
C THR A 84 6.03 -2.58 -0.03
N GLY A 85 5.67 -3.68 0.64
CA GLY A 85 4.29 -4.09 0.87
C GLY A 85 3.89 -3.83 2.31
N THR A 86 2.70 -3.29 2.52
CA THR A 86 2.08 -3.15 3.85
C THR A 86 0.60 -3.49 3.74
N GLY A 87 -0.06 -3.78 4.86
CA GLY A 87 -1.45 -4.16 4.80
C GLY A 87 -2.17 -4.24 6.12
N SER A 88 -3.42 -4.65 6.04
CA SER A 88 -4.29 -4.93 7.16
C SER A 88 -3.88 -6.23 7.87
N ARG A 89 -4.04 -6.26 9.20
CA ARG A 89 -3.98 -7.52 9.98
C ARG A 89 -5.16 -8.45 9.67
N PHE A 90 -6.22 -7.90 9.09
CA PHE A 90 -7.44 -8.59 8.72
C PHE A 90 -7.54 -8.62 7.19
N LEU A 91 -6.82 -9.57 6.58
CA LEU A 91 -6.89 -9.81 5.15
C LEU A 91 -8.14 -10.62 4.80
N THR A 92 -8.89 -10.15 3.81
CA THR A 92 -9.95 -10.95 3.17
C THR A 92 -9.34 -11.95 2.19
N ASP A 93 -10.11 -12.96 1.77
CA ASP A 93 -9.65 -13.90 0.75
C ASP A 93 -9.32 -13.19 -0.57
N HIS A 94 -10.09 -12.17 -0.93
CA HIS A 94 -9.80 -11.30 -2.07
C HIS A 94 -8.49 -10.51 -1.88
N GLY A 95 -8.24 -9.98 -0.68
CA GLY A 95 -6.98 -9.31 -0.37
C GLY A 95 -5.77 -10.25 -0.48
N ARG A 96 -5.90 -11.48 0.03
CA ARG A 96 -4.86 -12.52 -0.10
C ARG A 96 -4.61 -12.90 -1.55
N LYS A 97 -5.69 -13.09 -2.32
CA LYS A 97 -5.61 -13.38 -3.76
C LYS A 97 -4.97 -12.24 -4.53
N ALA A 98 -5.28 -10.98 -4.21
CA ALA A 98 -4.66 -9.82 -4.82
C ALA A 98 -3.15 -9.76 -4.61
N ILE A 99 -2.66 -10.14 -3.42
CA ILE A 99 -1.22 -10.26 -3.14
C ILE A 99 -0.59 -11.36 -4.00
N GLN A 100 -1.20 -12.56 -4.02
CA GLN A 100 -0.69 -13.66 -4.84
C GLN A 100 -0.62 -13.25 -6.31
N ASP A 101 -1.71 -12.75 -6.87
CA ASP A 101 -1.78 -12.37 -8.28
C ASP A 101 -0.81 -11.22 -8.62
N LEU A 102 -0.54 -10.31 -7.68
CA LEU A 102 0.50 -9.29 -7.85
C LEU A 102 1.88 -9.93 -8.05
N PHE A 103 2.24 -10.90 -7.22
CA PHE A 103 3.54 -11.58 -7.33
C PHE A 103 3.63 -12.46 -8.58
N LEU A 104 2.59 -13.25 -8.89
CA LEU A 104 2.55 -14.10 -10.09
C LEU A 104 2.79 -13.24 -11.35
N ARG A 105 2.02 -12.15 -11.51
CA ARG A 105 2.18 -11.24 -12.65
C ARG A 105 3.54 -10.56 -12.73
N SER A 106 4.19 -10.34 -11.58
CA SER A 106 5.44 -9.58 -11.52
C SER A 106 6.68 -10.45 -11.77
N PHE A 107 6.63 -11.74 -11.40
CA PHE A 107 7.84 -12.56 -11.31
C PHE A 107 7.76 -13.95 -11.97
N GLU A 108 6.58 -14.48 -12.30
CA GLU A 108 6.48 -15.78 -12.98
C GLU A 108 6.63 -15.67 -14.49
N ARG A 109 7.79 -15.18 -14.94
CA ARG A 109 8.20 -15.24 -16.35
C ARG A 109 9.25 -16.32 -16.57
#